data_AF-A0A938T0S6-F1
#
_entry.id   AF-A0A938T0S6-F1
#
_cell.length_a   1.000
_cell.length_b   1.000
_cell.length_c   1.000
_cell.angle_alpha   90.00
_cell.angle_beta   90.00
_cell.angle_gamma   90.00
#
_symmetry.space_group_name_H-M   'P 1'
#
loop_
_entity.id
_entity.type
_entity.pdbx_description
1 polymer ?
#
loop_
_entity_poly.entity_id
_entity_poly.type
_entity_poly.pdbx_seq_one_letter_code
_entity_poly.pdbx_strand_id
1 'polypeptide(L)'
;MSNDSITAIATAVTAVAVILIPFFIEYFRRRYEAQQPHLHEIKEGVIRHLKTETTDYYLEVLERWNGILLKKQDPIYSGSTILGESRIEYQGYLALRDPEPSLPTTIGNHISWQKHEERFLHLYNDCRTNHFPETIVRWEQFVREFQGIGTKTLEIAVTLRNSLEEKLRLPQIRDLGQEGSWADYYWLAIFIYERLWCVRSNSIWLQTAHDTMAIWGDKQLARGTKEEIDGCLTVVQELLDSNRNLFQPLLEEAQKLKPQAFQLKSELEALLLIKSLPGSCSFVKVPIF
;
A
#
# COMPACT_ATOMS: atom_id res chain seq x y z
N MET A 1 6.79 -70.64 16.84
CA MET A 1 5.66 -69.93 17.47
C MET A 1 4.43 -70.79 17.27
N SER A 2 3.68 -71.11 18.32
CA SER A 2 2.42 -71.87 18.18
C SER A 2 1.34 -70.97 17.57
N ASN A 3 0.39 -71.56 16.83
CA ASN A 3 -0.74 -70.84 16.26
C ASN A 3 -1.49 -70.03 17.34
N ASP A 4 -1.56 -70.56 18.57
CA ASP A 4 -2.21 -69.92 19.71
C ASP A 4 -1.59 -68.57 20.08
N SER A 5 -0.26 -68.44 20.02
CA SER A 5 0.44 -67.17 20.28
C SER A 5 0.16 -66.11 19.22
N ILE A 6 -0.02 -66.51 17.96
CA ILE A 6 -0.34 -65.59 16.85
C ILE A 6 -1.77 -65.08 16.99
N THR A 7 -2.73 -65.95 17.32
CA THR A 7 -4.11 -65.54 17.62
C THR A 7 -4.21 -64.63 18.83
N ALA A 8 -3.47 -64.89 19.92
CA ALA A 8 -3.49 -64.04 21.11
C ALA A 8 -2.98 -62.62 20.82
N ILE A 9 -1.89 -62.49 20.06
CA ILE A 9 -1.34 -61.19 19.63
C ILE A 9 -2.32 -60.46 18.70
N ALA A 10 -2.91 -61.16 17.73
CA ALA A 10 -3.90 -60.56 16.83
C ALA A 10 -5.13 -60.06 17.59
N THR A 11 -5.59 -60.80 18.60
CA THR A 11 -6.76 -60.42 19.42
C THR A 11 -6.44 -59.21 20.30
N ALA A 12 -5.25 -59.15 20.89
CA ALA A 12 -4.79 -58.01 21.68
C ALA A 12 -4.62 -56.74 20.83
N VAL A 13 -4.03 -56.84 19.63
CA VAL A 13 -3.91 -55.71 18.69
C VAL A 13 -5.29 -55.22 18.25
N THR A 14 -6.22 -56.14 17.97
CA THR A 14 -7.59 -55.79 17.58
C THR A 14 -8.34 -55.10 18.73
N ALA A 15 -8.21 -55.60 19.97
CA ALA A 15 -8.82 -54.98 21.14
C ALA A 15 -8.26 -53.58 21.43
N VAL A 16 -6.93 -53.40 21.32
CA VAL A 16 -6.29 -52.09 21.45
C VAL A 16 -6.72 -51.14 20.34
N ALA A 17 -6.81 -51.62 19.09
CA ALA A 17 -7.28 -50.82 17.96
C ALA A 17 -8.75 -50.40 18.12
N VAL A 18 -9.63 -51.28 18.60
CA VAL A 18 -11.06 -50.99 18.83
C VAL A 18 -11.25 -49.93 19.91
N ILE A 19 -10.35 -49.82 20.90
CA ILE A 19 -10.43 -48.81 21.96
C ILE A 19 -9.77 -47.49 21.54
N LEU A 20 -8.57 -47.56 20.96
CA LEU A 20 -7.80 -46.37 20.64
C LEU A 20 -8.29 -45.64 19.38
N ILE A 21 -8.72 -46.35 18.33
CA ILE A 21 -9.13 -45.72 17.07
C ILE A 21 -10.33 -44.76 17.27
N PRO A 22 -11.44 -45.17 17.92
CA PRO A 22 -12.55 -44.25 18.18
C PRO A 22 -12.14 -43.05 19.05
N PHE A 23 -11.25 -43.26 20.03
CA PHE A 23 -10.73 -42.19 20.87
C PHE A 23 -9.94 -41.16 20.06
N PHE A 24 -9.02 -41.61 19.20
CA PHE A 24 -8.28 -40.73 18.31
C PHE A 24 -9.20 -40.01 17.32
N ILE A 25 -10.16 -40.71 16.71
CA ILE A 25 -11.14 -40.11 15.79
C ILE A 25 -11.92 -38.99 16.50
N GLU A 26 -12.44 -39.26 17.70
CA GLU A 26 -13.22 -38.28 18.47
C GLU A 26 -12.35 -37.11 18.94
N TYR A 27 -11.12 -37.37 19.37
CA TYR A 27 -10.15 -36.33 19.72
C TYR A 27 -9.84 -35.42 18.53
N PHE A 28 -9.55 -35.98 17.35
CA PHE A 28 -9.30 -35.20 16.14
C PHE A 28 -10.54 -34.45 15.67
N ARG A 29 -11.74 -35.05 15.79
CA ARG A 29 -13.01 -34.38 15.48
C ARG A 29 -13.22 -33.15 16.37
N ARG A 30 -13.09 -33.31 17.70
CA ARG A 30 -13.24 -32.20 18.66
C ARG A 30 -12.18 -31.13 18.46
N ARG A 31 -10.94 -31.52 18.18
CA ARG A 31 -9.86 -30.59 17.86
C ARG A 31 -10.17 -29.81 16.58
N TYR A 32 -10.67 -30.48 15.54
CA TYR A 32 -11.07 -29.85 14.29
C TYR A 32 -12.23 -28.86 14.51
N GLU A 33 -13.27 -29.26 15.24
CA GLU A 33 -14.43 -28.42 15.56
C GLU A 33 -14.03 -27.19 16.36
N ALA A 34 -13.18 -27.35 17.38
CA ALA A 34 -12.70 -26.22 18.18
C ALA A 34 -11.77 -25.27 17.41
N GLN A 35 -11.10 -25.75 16.35
CA GLN A 35 -10.26 -24.91 15.48
C GLN A 35 -11.06 -24.12 14.44
N GLN A 36 -12.30 -24.50 14.12
CA GLN A 36 -13.07 -23.82 13.07
C GLN A 36 -13.36 -22.34 13.38
N PRO A 37 -13.76 -21.95 14.61
CA PRO A 37 -13.97 -20.53 14.93
C PRO A 37 -12.69 -19.71 14.77
N HIS A 38 -11.55 -20.21 15.27
CA HIS A 38 -10.26 -19.53 15.16
C HIS A 38 -9.79 -19.43 13.70
N LEU A 39 -9.99 -20.50 12.92
CA LEU A 39 -9.71 -20.48 11.48
C LEU A 39 -10.56 -19.42 10.77
N HIS A 40 -11.84 -19.31 11.13
CA HIS A 40 -12.73 -18.30 10.58
C HIS A 40 -12.24 -16.89 10.93
N GLU A 41 -11.92 -16.62 12.21
CA GLU A 41 -11.39 -15.33 12.66
C GLU A 41 -10.09 -14.95 11.94
N ILE A 42 -9.16 -15.88 11.77
CA ILE A 42 -7.92 -15.64 11.00
C ILE A 42 -8.22 -15.30 9.54
N LYS A 43 -9.13 -16.05 8.90
CA LYS A 43 -9.50 -15.81 7.50
C LYS A 43 -10.14 -14.44 7.30
N GLU A 44 -11.06 -14.06 8.18
CA GLU A 44 -11.77 -12.79 8.12
C GLU A 44 -10.88 -11.61 8.52
N GLY A 45 -10.19 -11.74 9.65
CA GLY A 45 -9.44 -10.66 10.30
C GLY A 45 -8.03 -10.45 9.77
N VAL A 46 -7.42 -11.45 9.14
CA VAL A 46 -6.05 -11.34 8.62
C VAL A 46 -6.02 -11.63 7.13
N ILE A 47 -6.27 -12.89 6.72
CA ILE A 47 -5.99 -13.34 5.34
C ILE A 47 -6.80 -12.56 4.30
N ARG A 48 -8.09 -12.33 4.54
CA ARG A 48 -8.92 -11.54 3.62
C ARG A 48 -8.44 -10.10 3.51
N HIS A 49 -8.08 -9.49 4.63
CA HIS A 49 -7.59 -8.13 4.64
C HIS A 49 -6.27 -8.01 3.84
N LEU A 50 -5.29 -8.88 4.11
CA LEU A 50 -4.05 -8.89 3.34
C LEU A 50 -4.32 -9.11 1.84
N LYS A 51 -5.25 -10.00 1.49
CA LYS A 51 -5.66 -10.23 0.09
C LYS A 51 -6.24 -8.97 -0.54
N THR A 52 -7.13 -8.29 0.17
CA THR A 52 -7.75 -7.03 -0.26
C THR A 52 -6.69 -5.96 -0.49
N GLU A 53 -5.75 -5.77 0.45
CA GLU A 53 -4.65 -4.82 0.24
C GLU A 53 -3.76 -5.24 -0.95
N THR A 54 -3.38 -6.51 -1.07
CA THR A 54 -2.59 -6.97 -2.22
C THR A 54 -3.32 -6.71 -3.55
N THR A 55 -4.63 -6.94 -3.60
CA THR A 55 -5.41 -6.85 -4.85
C THR A 55 -5.83 -5.43 -5.18
N ASP A 56 -6.53 -4.77 -4.27
CA ASP A 56 -7.23 -3.53 -4.52
C ASP A 56 -6.31 -2.31 -4.34
N TYR A 57 -5.16 -2.52 -3.70
CA TYR A 57 -4.20 -1.47 -3.44
C TYR A 57 -2.87 -1.69 -4.18
N TYR A 58 -2.09 -2.70 -3.79
CA TYR A 58 -0.72 -2.86 -4.30
C TYR A 58 -0.69 -3.23 -5.79
N LEU A 59 -1.49 -4.22 -6.21
CA LEU A 59 -1.58 -4.59 -7.62
C LEU A 59 -2.14 -3.42 -8.44
N GLU A 60 -3.18 -2.74 -7.97
CA GLU A 60 -3.73 -1.56 -8.67
C GLU A 60 -2.67 -0.47 -8.94
N VAL A 61 -1.76 -0.22 -8.00
CA VAL A 61 -0.63 0.71 -8.20
C VAL A 61 0.37 0.17 -9.21
N LEU A 62 0.79 -1.09 -9.07
CA LEU A 62 1.82 -1.73 -9.90
C LEU A 62 1.34 -2.04 -11.33
N GLU A 63 0.05 -2.31 -11.52
CA GLU A 63 -0.52 -2.69 -12.81
C GLU A 63 -0.91 -1.50 -13.66
N ARG A 64 -1.59 -0.52 -13.05
CA ARG A 64 -2.10 0.65 -13.77
C ARG A 64 -1.09 1.79 -13.87
N TRP A 65 0.10 1.61 -13.27
CA TRP A 65 1.11 2.65 -13.16
C TRP A 65 0.50 3.95 -12.65
N ASN A 66 -0.38 3.86 -11.65
CA ASN A 66 -1.11 5.02 -11.11
C ASN A 66 -0.22 5.96 -10.27
N GLY A 67 1.09 5.70 -10.24
CA GLY A 67 2.04 6.34 -9.33
C GLY A 67 2.00 5.72 -7.92
N ILE A 68 3.17 5.55 -7.31
CA ILE A 68 3.30 5.18 -5.89
C ILE A 68 3.01 6.38 -4.97
N LEU A 69 3.04 7.60 -5.51
CA LEU A 69 2.75 8.83 -4.77
C LEU A 69 1.32 9.33 -4.98
N LEU A 70 0.77 9.96 -3.95
CA LEU A 70 -0.51 10.66 -3.92
C LEU A 70 -0.31 12.17 -3.93
N LYS A 71 -1.24 12.89 -4.56
CA LYS A 71 -1.40 14.33 -4.41
C LYS A 71 -2.22 14.59 -3.13
N LYS A 72 -1.65 15.24 -2.13
CA LYS A 72 -2.34 15.68 -0.91
C LYS A 72 -2.35 17.20 -0.82
N GLN A 73 -3.36 17.74 -0.15
CA GLN A 73 -3.52 19.18 0.11
C GLN A 73 -3.93 19.36 1.57
N ASP A 74 -3.11 20.07 2.33
CA ASP A 74 -3.43 20.42 3.71
C ASP A 74 -3.83 21.89 3.82
N PRO A 75 -4.84 22.22 4.65
CA PRO A 75 -5.21 23.61 4.89
C PRO A 75 -4.10 24.34 5.65
N ILE A 76 -3.70 25.50 5.15
CA ILE A 76 -2.82 26.45 5.82
C ILE A 76 -3.71 27.34 6.69
N TYR A 77 -3.66 27.13 8.00
CA TYR A 77 -4.32 28.02 8.95
C TYR A 77 -3.40 29.23 9.21
N SER A 78 -3.62 30.33 8.50
CA SER A 78 -2.94 31.59 8.81
C SER A 78 -3.47 32.13 10.14
N GLY A 79 -2.57 32.42 11.09
CA GLY A 79 -2.92 32.83 12.46
C GLY A 79 -3.58 34.21 12.60
N SER A 80 -3.97 34.86 11.49
CA SER A 80 -4.62 36.18 11.49
C SER A 80 -6.09 36.05 11.06
N THR A 81 -6.95 35.73 12.01
CA THR A 81 -8.41 35.86 11.86
C THR A 81 -8.79 37.33 11.91
N ILE A 82 -8.65 38.03 10.78
CA ILE A 82 -9.45 39.24 10.55
C ILE A 82 -10.82 38.76 10.09
N LEU A 83 -11.84 39.04 10.91
CA LEU A 83 -13.24 38.77 10.63
C LEU A 83 -13.62 39.37 9.27
N GLY A 84 -13.90 38.53 8.28
CA GLY A 84 -14.39 38.99 6.97
C GLY A 84 -14.44 37.88 5.93
N GLU A 85 -13.30 37.31 5.55
CA GLU A 85 -13.23 36.29 4.51
C GLU A 85 -12.04 35.37 4.79
N SER A 86 -12.27 34.27 5.51
CA SER A 86 -11.24 33.24 5.69
C SER A 86 -11.12 32.43 4.40
N ARG A 87 -10.34 32.92 3.43
CA ARG A 87 -9.84 32.04 2.36
C ARG A 87 -8.86 31.06 3.00
N ILE A 88 -9.28 29.81 3.14
CA ILE A 88 -8.37 28.73 3.52
C ILE A 88 -7.42 28.52 2.34
N GLU A 89 -6.15 28.86 2.53
CA GLU A 89 -5.09 28.50 1.58
C GLU A 89 -4.76 27.02 1.76
N TYR A 90 -4.37 26.33 0.69
CA TYR A 90 -4.03 24.90 0.74
C TYR A 90 -2.58 24.70 0.28
N GLN A 91 -1.79 23.97 1.07
CA GLN A 91 -0.45 23.55 0.67
C GLN A 91 -0.51 22.16 0.04
N GLY A 92 -0.20 22.09 -1.26
CA GLY A 92 -0.03 20.82 -1.95
C GLY A 92 1.30 20.14 -1.61
N TYR A 93 1.27 18.83 -1.38
CA TYR A 93 2.46 18.00 -1.23
C TYR A 93 2.24 16.59 -1.81
N LEU A 94 3.34 15.91 -2.15
CA LEU A 94 3.29 14.52 -2.54
C LEU A 94 3.45 13.68 -1.27
N ALA A 95 2.68 12.62 -1.15
CA ALA A 95 2.78 11.66 -0.04
C ALA A 95 2.88 10.25 -0.59
N LEU A 96 3.40 9.33 0.21
CA LEU A 96 3.25 7.91 -0.08
C LEU A 96 1.77 7.58 -0.19
N ARG A 97 1.44 6.81 -1.21
CA ARG A 97 0.16 6.14 -1.21
C ARG A 97 0.20 5.10 -0.10
N ASP A 98 -0.78 5.16 0.79
CA ASP A 98 -1.03 4.17 1.82
C ASP A 98 -2.35 3.45 1.48
N PRO A 99 -2.49 2.15 1.77
CA PRO A 99 -3.81 1.51 1.74
C PRO A 99 -4.76 2.29 2.67
N GLU A 100 -6.00 2.50 2.22
CA GLU A 100 -6.97 3.28 3.01
C GLU A 100 -7.06 2.73 4.44
N PRO A 101 -7.08 3.61 5.47
CA PRO A 101 -7.19 3.15 6.83
C PRO A 101 -8.44 2.32 7.04
N SER A 102 -8.22 1.17 7.65
CA SER A 102 -9.20 0.12 7.84
C SER A 102 -10.00 0.42 9.11
N LEU A 103 -11.19 0.99 8.90
CA LEU A 103 -12.27 1.16 9.86
C LEU A 103 -12.07 2.32 10.87
N PRO A 104 -13.10 3.16 11.08
CA PRO A 104 -13.06 4.18 12.11
C PRO A 104 -13.12 3.54 13.51
N THR A 105 -12.19 3.91 14.40
CA THR A 105 -12.21 3.54 15.82
C THR A 105 -12.43 4.80 16.66
N THR A 106 -13.34 4.77 17.63
CA THR A 106 -13.55 5.90 18.56
C THR A 106 -12.66 5.74 19.80
N ILE A 107 -11.73 6.67 20.01
CA ILE A 107 -10.91 6.74 21.23
C ILE A 107 -11.19 8.08 21.89
N GLY A 108 -11.83 8.07 23.07
CA GLY A 108 -12.07 9.29 23.86
C GLY A 108 -12.81 10.40 23.08
N ASN A 109 -13.90 10.07 22.39
CA ASN A 109 -14.67 10.98 21.52
C ASN A 109 -13.95 11.48 20.25
N HIS A 110 -12.76 10.95 19.92
CA HIS A 110 -12.09 11.20 18.65
C HIS A 110 -12.17 9.97 17.74
N ILE A 111 -12.44 10.19 16.45
CA ILE A 111 -12.33 9.14 15.43
C ILE A 111 -10.85 9.01 15.08
N SER A 112 -10.23 7.94 15.53
CA SER A 112 -8.90 7.51 15.12
C SER A 112 -9.03 6.43 14.05
N TRP A 113 -8.20 6.53 13.04
CA TRP A 113 -8.07 5.53 11.99
C TRP A 113 -6.96 4.56 12.38
N GLN A 114 -7.29 3.31 12.67
CA GLN A 114 -6.31 2.27 13.01
C GLN A 114 -5.97 1.45 11.78
N LYS A 115 -4.73 0.94 11.70
CA LYS A 115 -4.39 -0.09 10.72
C LYS A 115 -5.06 -1.39 11.12
N HIS A 116 -5.54 -2.19 10.17
CA HIS A 116 -6.21 -3.47 10.46
C HIS A 116 -5.34 -4.40 11.31
N GLU A 117 -4.03 -4.39 11.07
CA GLU A 117 -3.02 -5.16 11.81
C GLU A 117 -2.97 -4.77 13.30
N GLU A 118 -3.25 -3.50 13.64
CA GLU A 118 -3.28 -3.02 15.03
C GLU A 118 -4.54 -3.52 15.75
N ARG A 119 -5.66 -3.66 15.03
CA ARG A 119 -6.91 -4.17 15.57
C ARG A 119 -6.88 -5.68 15.80
N PHE A 120 -6.28 -6.44 14.87
CA PHE A 120 -6.20 -7.90 14.93
C PHE A 120 -4.79 -8.41 15.24
N LEU A 121 -4.01 -7.61 15.98
CA LEU A 121 -2.58 -7.88 16.24
C LEU A 121 -2.31 -9.28 16.80
N HIS A 122 -3.19 -9.78 17.67
CA HIS A 122 -3.07 -11.12 18.22
C HIS A 122 -3.25 -12.22 17.16
N LEU A 123 -4.24 -12.09 16.26
CA LEU A 123 -4.45 -13.03 15.15
C LEU A 123 -3.31 -12.93 14.12
N TYR A 124 -2.82 -11.72 13.85
CA TYR A 124 -1.69 -11.51 12.96
C TYR A 124 -0.43 -12.20 13.48
N ASN A 125 -0.09 -11.98 14.76
CA ASN A 125 1.06 -12.62 15.40
C ASN A 125 0.94 -14.15 15.43
N ASP A 126 -0.27 -14.66 15.64
CA ASP A 126 -0.53 -16.10 15.61
C ASP A 126 -0.36 -16.67 14.19
N CYS A 127 -0.84 -15.96 13.16
CA CYS A 127 -0.58 -16.31 11.77
C CYS A 127 0.91 -16.33 11.46
N ARG A 128 1.63 -15.28 11.88
CA ARG A 128 3.07 -15.12 11.66
C ARG A 128 3.90 -16.20 12.35
N THR A 129 3.46 -16.70 13.50
CA THR A 129 4.29 -17.60 14.32
C THR A 129 3.91 -19.07 14.15
N ASN A 130 2.61 -19.36 14.10
CA ASN A 130 2.10 -20.72 14.31
C ASN A 130 1.43 -21.33 13.08
N HIS A 131 0.87 -20.51 12.18
CA HIS A 131 0.01 -21.01 11.11
C HIS A 131 0.57 -20.77 9.70
N PHE A 132 0.95 -19.54 9.36
CA PHE A 132 1.36 -19.15 8.00
C PHE A 132 2.66 -18.31 8.00
N PRO A 133 3.74 -18.73 8.70
CA PRO A 133 4.93 -17.90 8.89
C PRO A 133 5.54 -17.45 7.56
N GLU A 134 5.65 -18.36 6.60
CA GLU A 134 6.28 -18.05 5.31
C GLU A 134 5.50 -17.01 4.50
N THR A 135 4.18 -17.17 4.38
CA THR A 135 3.33 -16.24 3.63
C THR A 135 3.31 -14.87 4.30
N ILE A 136 3.22 -14.80 5.62
CA ILE A 136 3.24 -13.53 6.34
C ILE A 136 4.60 -12.83 6.20
N VAL A 137 5.72 -13.55 6.35
CA VAL A 137 7.06 -12.97 6.17
C VAL A 137 7.26 -12.46 4.74
N ARG A 138 6.82 -13.21 3.72
CA ARG A 138 6.87 -12.76 2.33
C ARG A 138 6.03 -11.50 2.11
N TRP A 139 4.84 -11.45 2.70
CA TRP A 139 3.98 -10.27 2.63
C TRP A 139 4.63 -9.05 3.30
N GLU A 140 5.18 -9.19 4.51
CA GLU A 140 5.89 -8.12 5.22
C GLU A 140 7.10 -7.61 4.41
N GLN A 141 7.85 -8.53 3.80
CA GLN A 141 8.98 -8.18 2.94
C GLN A 141 8.52 -7.39 1.70
N PHE A 142 7.48 -7.87 1.02
CA PHE A 142 6.90 -7.19 -0.13
C PHE A 142 6.44 -5.76 0.22
N VAL A 143 5.73 -5.58 1.33
CA VAL A 143 5.27 -4.26 1.79
C VAL A 143 6.45 -3.33 2.05
N ARG A 144 7.50 -3.83 2.70
CA ARG A 144 8.72 -3.06 2.99
C ARG A 144 9.44 -2.63 1.71
N GLU A 145 9.57 -3.53 0.74
CA GLU A 145 10.19 -3.21 -0.56
C GLU A 145 9.37 -2.17 -1.31
N PHE A 146 8.04 -2.33 -1.37
CA PHE A 146 7.14 -1.35 -1.98
C PHE A 146 7.24 0.03 -1.33
N GLN A 147 7.21 0.09 0.00
CA GLN A 147 7.37 1.34 0.75
C GLN A 147 8.75 1.96 0.53
N GLY A 148 9.81 1.14 0.45
CA GLY A 148 11.16 1.60 0.17
C GLY A 148 11.26 2.30 -1.19
N ILE A 149 10.65 1.73 -2.24
CA ILE A 149 10.57 2.38 -3.56
C ILE A 149 9.80 3.70 -3.45
N GLY A 150 8.66 3.69 -2.76
CA GLY A 150 7.86 4.89 -2.54
C GLY A 150 8.66 6.01 -1.87
N THR A 151 9.39 5.72 -0.79
CA THR A 151 10.19 6.70 -0.05
C THR A 151 11.26 7.32 -0.92
N LYS A 152 12.03 6.50 -1.66
CA LYS A 152 13.03 7.00 -2.62
C LYS A 152 12.38 7.90 -3.69
N THR A 153 11.21 7.50 -4.19
CA THR A 153 10.46 8.26 -5.20
C THR A 153 10.01 9.61 -4.65
N LEU A 154 9.55 9.64 -3.39
CA LEU A 154 9.15 10.87 -2.70
C LEU A 154 10.32 11.83 -2.51
N GLU A 155 11.48 11.33 -2.09
CA GLU A 155 12.71 12.12 -1.94
C GLU A 155 13.13 12.79 -3.25
N ILE A 156 13.06 12.06 -4.36
CA ILE A 156 13.36 12.63 -5.68
C ILE A 156 12.32 13.69 -6.05
N ALA A 157 11.03 13.45 -5.79
CA ALA A 157 9.98 14.41 -6.08
C ALA A 157 10.13 15.73 -5.28
N VAL A 158 10.55 15.65 -4.01
CA VAL A 158 10.90 16.82 -3.21
C VAL A 158 12.10 17.56 -3.80
N THR A 159 13.13 16.82 -4.23
CA THR A 159 14.33 17.40 -4.87
C THR A 159 13.99 18.09 -6.19
N LEU A 160 13.07 17.53 -6.99
CA LEU A 160 12.57 18.13 -8.23
C LEU A 160 11.88 19.47 -7.97
N ARG A 161 11.01 19.55 -6.95
CA ARG A 161 10.37 20.81 -6.57
C ARG A 161 11.40 21.88 -6.19
N ASN A 162 12.37 21.53 -5.34
CA ASN A 162 13.40 22.47 -4.91
C ASN A 162 14.26 22.93 -6.10
N SER A 163 14.56 22.02 -7.04
CA SER A 163 15.30 22.36 -8.26
C SER A 163 14.52 23.28 -9.20
N LEU A 164 13.19 23.11 -9.27
CA LEU A 164 12.32 24.02 -10.02
C LEU A 164 12.34 25.42 -9.38
N GLU A 165 12.22 25.51 -8.06
CA GLU A 165 12.26 26.78 -7.33
C GLU A 165 13.61 27.50 -7.48
N GLU A 166 14.73 26.77 -7.50
CA GLU A 166 16.08 27.34 -7.69
C GLU A 166 16.32 27.81 -9.13
N LYS A 167 15.90 27.01 -10.12
CA LYS A 167 16.21 27.25 -11.54
C LYS A 167 15.21 28.16 -12.24
N LEU A 168 13.94 28.12 -11.85
CA LEU A 168 12.91 28.97 -12.44
C LEU A 168 12.94 30.37 -11.82
N ARG A 169 13.11 31.38 -12.68
CA ARG A 169 13.06 32.79 -12.28
C ARG A 169 11.65 33.38 -12.28
N LEU A 170 10.64 32.54 -12.16
CA LEU A 170 9.23 32.93 -12.09
C LEU A 170 8.79 32.92 -10.63
N PRO A 171 8.00 33.89 -10.14
CA PRO A 171 7.51 33.84 -8.77
C PRO A 171 6.55 32.66 -8.57
N GLN A 172 6.52 32.10 -7.37
CA GLN A 172 5.56 31.05 -7.02
C GLN A 172 4.13 31.59 -7.09
N ILE A 173 3.19 30.78 -7.60
CA ILE A 173 1.75 31.10 -7.53
C ILE A 173 1.30 31.24 -6.07
N ARG A 174 0.62 32.34 -5.76
CA ARG A 174 -0.01 32.59 -4.45
C ARG A 174 -1.51 32.38 -4.52
N ASP A 175 -2.14 32.80 -5.62
CA ASP A 175 -3.57 32.70 -5.83
C ASP A 175 -3.93 32.48 -7.31
N LEU A 176 -5.09 31.88 -7.56
CA LEU A 176 -5.59 31.61 -8.92
C LEU A 176 -5.86 32.89 -9.73
N GLY A 177 -5.94 34.05 -9.06
CA GLY A 177 -6.12 35.36 -9.67
C GLY A 177 -4.83 36.12 -9.93
N GLN A 178 -3.66 35.53 -9.65
CA GLN A 178 -2.38 36.23 -9.75
C GLN A 178 -2.15 36.76 -11.18
N GLU A 179 -2.05 38.09 -11.28
CA GLU A 179 -1.67 38.77 -12.51
C GLU A 179 -0.15 38.70 -12.73
N GLY A 180 0.27 38.77 -14.00
CA GLY A 180 1.68 38.67 -14.39
C GLY A 180 2.18 37.22 -14.49
N SER A 181 3.51 37.08 -14.48
CA SER A 181 4.20 35.80 -14.66
C SER A 181 4.31 35.05 -13.34
N TRP A 182 4.13 33.73 -13.35
CA TRP A 182 4.22 32.86 -12.17
C TRP A 182 4.36 31.40 -12.56
N ALA A 183 4.79 30.56 -11.60
CA ALA A 183 4.83 29.11 -11.75
C ALA A 183 4.32 28.38 -10.50
N ASP A 184 3.62 27.27 -10.71
CA ASP A 184 3.22 26.33 -9.68
C ASP A 184 4.25 25.19 -9.60
N TYR A 185 5.32 25.39 -8.83
CA TYR A 185 6.41 24.41 -8.73
C TYR A 185 5.97 23.05 -8.22
N TYR A 186 4.94 23.00 -7.37
CA TYR A 186 4.42 21.74 -6.85
C TYR A 186 3.77 20.92 -7.98
N TRP A 187 2.95 21.56 -8.80
CA TRP A 187 2.29 20.84 -9.90
C TRP A 187 3.20 20.58 -11.09
N LEU A 188 4.20 21.43 -11.32
CA LEU A 188 5.29 21.13 -12.25
C LEU A 188 6.11 19.92 -11.78
N ALA A 189 6.42 19.81 -10.48
CA ALA A 189 7.13 18.64 -9.94
C ALA A 189 6.29 17.36 -10.06
N ILE A 190 4.97 17.43 -9.81
CA ILE A 190 4.04 16.33 -10.06
C ILE A 190 4.07 15.91 -11.53
N PHE A 191 3.98 16.87 -12.46
CA PHE A 191 4.02 16.58 -13.88
C PHE A 191 5.32 15.84 -14.26
N ILE A 192 6.48 16.34 -13.80
CA ILE A 192 7.76 15.69 -14.04
C ILE A 192 7.77 14.27 -13.46
N TYR A 193 7.30 14.10 -12.21
CA TYR A 193 7.17 12.79 -11.58
C TYR A 193 6.31 11.82 -12.40
N GLU A 194 5.10 12.23 -12.80
CA GLU A 194 4.18 11.39 -13.56
C GLU A 194 4.78 10.96 -14.90
N ARG A 195 5.52 11.86 -15.56
CA ARG A 195 6.25 11.57 -16.80
C ARG A 195 7.39 10.59 -16.59
N LEU A 196 8.20 10.79 -15.54
CA LEU A 196 9.32 9.89 -15.20
C LEU A 196 8.83 8.52 -14.74
N TRP A 197 7.69 8.48 -14.06
CA TRP A 197 7.09 7.25 -13.55
C TRP A 197 6.24 6.52 -14.62
N CYS A 198 6.15 7.06 -15.84
CA CYS A 198 5.30 6.54 -16.92
C CYS A 198 3.83 6.39 -16.52
N VAL A 199 3.35 7.20 -15.57
CA VAL A 199 1.91 7.37 -15.31
C VAL A 199 1.32 7.96 -16.59
N ARG A 200 0.06 7.63 -16.92
CA ARG A 200 -0.70 8.41 -17.90
C ARG A 200 -0.84 9.85 -17.39
N SER A 201 0.17 10.69 -17.64
CA SER A 201 0.11 12.11 -17.38
C SER A 201 -0.82 12.72 -18.43
N ASN A 202 -1.70 13.62 -18.02
CA ASN A 202 -2.35 14.48 -19.01
C ASN A 202 -1.26 15.27 -19.75
N SER A 203 -1.39 15.35 -21.08
CA SER A 203 -0.47 16.12 -21.90
C SER A 203 -0.42 17.55 -21.35
N ILE A 204 0.76 18.15 -21.23
CA ILE A 204 0.80 19.60 -21.10
C ILE A 204 0.55 20.21 -22.47
N TRP A 205 -0.24 21.27 -22.53
CA TRP A 205 -0.41 22.08 -23.73
C TRP A 205 -0.16 23.55 -23.42
N LEU A 206 0.21 24.28 -24.46
CA LEU A 206 0.43 25.71 -24.38
C LEU A 206 -0.84 26.43 -24.78
N GLN A 207 -1.23 27.42 -23.98
CA GLN A 207 -2.27 28.36 -24.32
C GLN A 207 -1.67 29.76 -24.43
N THR A 208 -1.95 30.44 -25.53
CA THR A 208 -1.54 31.83 -25.74
C THR A 208 -2.74 32.74 -25.56
N ALA A 209 -2.61 33.77 -24.73
CA ALA A 209 -3.64 34.78 -24.51
C ALA A 209 -2.98 36.18 -24.47
N HIS A 210 -3.29 36.99 -25.47
CA HIS A 210 -2.64 38.30 -25.71
C HIS A 210 -1.11 38.17 -25.68
N ASP A 211 -0.43 38.93 -24.82
CA ASP A 211 1.03 38.93 -24.66
C ASP A 211 1.54 37.89 -23.66
N THR A 212 0.65 37.00 -23.17
CA THR A 212 1.01 35.98 -22.18
C THR A 212 0.83 34.57 -22.75
N MET A 213 1.75 33.69 -22.38
CA MET A 213 1.69 32.26 -22.63
C MET A 213 1.52 31.52 -21.30
N ALA A 214 0.82 30.40 -21.32
CA ALA A 214 0.57 29.58 -20.15
C ALA A 214 0.81 28.10 -20.46
N ILE A 215 1.39 27.39 -19.49
CA ILE A 215 1.49 25.94 -19.50
C ILE A 215 0.26 25.39 -18.79
N TRP A 216 -0.52 24.55 -19.47
CA TRP A 216 -1.71 23.91 -18.94
C TRP A 216 -1.53 22.40 -18.88
N GLY A 217 -1.99 21.79 -17.78
CA GLY A 217 -2.37 20.39 -17.70
C GLY A 217 -3.83 20.32 -17.22
N ASP A 218 -4.11 19.52 -16.20
CA ASP A 218 -5.44 19.53 -15.52
C ASP A 218 -5.82 20.91 -14.97
N LYS A 219 -4.81 21.75 -14.78
CA LYS A 219 -4.93 23.16 -14.44
C LYS A 219 -3.72 23.92 -14.98
N GLN A 220 -3.77 25.24 -14.88
CA GLN A 220 -2.67 26.10 -15.26
C GLN A 220 -1.48 25.89 -14.32
N LEU A 221 -0.33 25.53 -14.89
CA LEU A 221 0.92 25.21 -14.19
C LEU A 221 1.90 26.38 -14.16
N ALA A 222 1.87 27.22 -15.18
CA ALA A 222 2.67 28.44 -15.25
C ALA A 222 2.02 29.47 -16.18
N ARG A 223 2.40 30.73 -15.99
CA ARG A 223 2.03 31.87 -16.84
C ARG A 223 3.24 32.79 -16.98
N GLY A 224 3.43 33.40 -18.15
CA GLY A 224 4.45 34.43 -18.33
C GLY A 224 4.53 34.95 -19.75
N THR A 225 5.61 35.67 -20.07
CA THR A 225 5.93 35.98 -21.46
C THR A 225 6.33 34.70 -22.21
N LYS A 226 6.40 34.77 -23.53
CA LYS A 226 6.84 33.63 -24.34
C LYS A 226 8.25 33.16 -23.93
N GLU A 227 9.18 34.09 -23.73
CA GLU A 227 10.57 33.79 -23.35
C GLU A 227 10.64 33.12 -21.97
N GLU A 228 9.83 33.57 -21.02
CA GLU A 228 9.76 32.98 -19.68
C GLU A 228 9.20 31.56 -19.68
N ILE A 229 8.14 31.33 -20.47
CA ILE A 229 7.56 29.99 -20.63
C ILE A 229 8.50 29.04 -21.39
N ASP A 230 9.17 29.52 -22.44
CA ASP A 230 10.18 28.74 -23.17
C ASP A 230 11.34 28.36 -22.24
N GLY A 231 11.80 29.29 -21.38
CA GLY A 231 12.76 29.01 -20.32
C GLY A 231 12.25 27.99 -19.30
N CYS A 232 10.99 28.08 -18.90
CA CYS A 232 10.36 27.13 -17.98
C CYS A 232 10.31 25.71 -18.57
N LEU A 233 9.91 25.57 -19.83
CA LEU A 233 9.89 24.29 -20.53
C LEU A 233 11.30 23.68 -20.67
N THR A 234 12.30 24.52 -20.92
CA THR A 234 13.71 24.08 -20.98
C THR A 234 14.15 23.48 -19.65
N VAL A 235 13.89 24.16 -18.54
CA VAL A 235 14.22 23.65 -17.18
C VAL A 235 13.47 22.35 -16.88
N VAL A 236 12.18 22.27 -17.23
CA VAL A 236 11.38 21.04 -17.05
C VAL A 236 11.99 19.89 -17.84
N GLN A 237 12.38 20.12 -19.09
CA GLN A 237 13.00 19.10 -19.94
C GLN A 237 14.36 18.66 -19.42
N GLU A 238 15.20 19.59 -18.97
CA GLU A 238 16.48 19.27 -18.32
C GLU A 238 16.30 18.41 -17.07
N LEU A 239 15.30 18.73 -16.24
CA LEU A 239 15.00 17.95 -15.03
C LEU A 239 14.46 16.55 -15.38
N LEU A 240 13.66 16.42 -16.43
CA LEU A 240 13.24 15.11 -16.95
C LEU A 240 14.45 14.28 -17.39
N ASP A 241 15.35 14.87 -18.17
CA ASP A 241 16.47 14.12 -18.74
C ASP A 241 17.52 13.76 -17.67
N SER A 242 17.82 14.68 -16.75
CA SER A 242 18.78 14.43 -15.65
C SER A 242 18.28 13.42 -14.61
N ASN A 243 16.97 13.34 -14.37
CA ASN A 243 16.41 12.42 -13.37
C ASN A 243 15.97 11.07 -13.96
N ARG A 244 15.96 10.90 -15.29
CA ARG A 244 15.58 9.64 -15.95
C ARG A 244 16.38 8.44 -15.43
N ASN A 245 17.70 8.62 -15.28
CA ASN A 245 18.58 7.55 -14.81
C ASN A 245 18.38 7.21 -13.32
N LEU A 246 17.80 8.12 -12.53
CA LEU A 246 17.46 7.87 -11.12
C LEU A 246 16.13 7.14 -10.98
N PHE A 247 15.16 7.44 -11.86
CA PHE A 247 13.85 6.79 -11.87
C PHE A 247 13.86 5.41 -12.51
N GLN A 248 14.68 5.18 -13.54
CA GLN A 248 14.71 3.92 -14.28
C GLN A 248 14.94 2.69 -13.37
N PRO A 249 15.90 2.69 -12.43
CA PRO A 249 16.05 1.58 -11.48
C PRO A 249 14.84 1.38 -10.57
N LEU A 250 14.16 2.46 -10.16
CA LEU A 250 12.96 2.39 -9.32
C LEU A 250 11.78 1.76 -10.07
N LEU A 251 11.64 2.09 -11.36
CA LEU A 251 10.66 1.45 -12.25
C LEU A 251 10.94 -0.05 -12.40
N GLU A 252 12.20 -0.42 -12.57
CA GLU A 252 12.61 -1.82 -12.67
C GLU A 252 12.41 -2.59 -11.36
N GLU A 253 12.70 -1.97 -10.21
CA GLU A 253 12.38 -2.50 -8.88
C GLU A 253 10.86 -2.72 -8.75
N ALA A 254 10.04 -1.74 -9.12
CA ALA A 254 8.58 -1.84 -9.07
C ALA A 254 8.04 -2.95 -10.00
N GLN A 255 8.61 -3.11 -11.21
CA GLN A 255 8.24 -4.18 -12.13
C GLN A 255 8.54 -5.58 -11.55
N LYS A 256 9.63 -5.71 -10.79
CA LYS A 256 9.99 -6.97 -10.11
C LYS A 256 9.04 -7.29 -8.94
N LEU A 257 8.39 -6.30 -8.35
CA LEU A 257 7.38 -6.50 -7.31
C LEU A 257 6.05 -7.04 -7.85
N LYS A 258 5.70 -6.73 -9.10
CA LYS A 258 4.45 -7.20 -9.72
C LYS A 258 4.25 -8.72 -9.67
N PRO A 259 5.19 -9.58 -10.11
CA PRO A 259 5.03 -11.03 -10.00
C PRO A 259 4.95 -11.50 -8.54
N GLN A 260 5.67 -10.86 -7.61
CA GLN A 260 5.59 -11.18 -6.18
C GLN A 260 4.19 -10.90 -5.61
N ALA A 261 3.59 -9.76 -5.97
CA ALA A 261 2.23 -9.41 -5.57
C ALA A 261 1.19 -10.42 -6.10
N PHE A 262 1.33 -10.88 -7.35
CA PHE A 262 0.47 -11.93 -7.90
C PHE A 262 0.61 -13.27 -7.19
N GLN A 263 1.85 -13.66 -6.88
CA GLN A 263 2.12 -14.86 -6.11
C GLN A 263 1.48 -14.76 -4.72
N LEU A 264 1.68 -13.66 -4.00
CA LEU A 264 1.07 -13.41 -2.70
C LEU A 264 -0.46 -13.46 -2.77
N LYS A 265 -1.07 -12.81 -3.77
CA LYS A 265 -2.52 -12.90 -3.99
C LYS A 265 -3.00 -14.35 -4.11
N SER A 266 -2.31 -15.15 -4.92
CA SER A 266 -2.67 -16.56 -5.14
C SER A 266 -2.49 -17.41 -3.88
N GLU A 267 -1.42 -17.17 -3.11
CA GLU A 267 -1.18 -17.80 -1.82
C GLU A 267 -2.29 -17.46 -0.82
N LEU A 268 -2.63 -16.17 -0.69
CA LEU A 268 -3.70 -15.70 0.20
C LEU A 268 -5.07 -16.26 -0.20
N GLU A 269 -5.35 -16.38 -1.50
CA GLU A 269 -6.55 -17.06 -2.00
C GLU A 269 -6.59 -18.54 -1.62
N ALA A 270 -5.47 -19.25 -1.74
CA ALA A 270 -5.38 -20.64 -1.30
C ALA A 270 -5.59 -20.77 0.22
N LEU A 271 -5.04 -19.85 1.02
CA LEU A 271 -5.26 -19.82 2.47
C LEU A 271 -6.73 -19.58 2.86
N LEU A 272 -7.49 -18.84 2.06
CA LEU A 272 -8.93 -18.70 2.28
C LEU A 272 -9.71 -20.00 2.03
N LEU A 273 -9.17 -20.94 1.26
CA LEU A 273 -9.82 -22.21 0.90
C LEU A 273 -9.48 -23.38 1.83
N ILE A 274 -8.46 -23.26 2.69
CA ILE A 274 -8.07 -24.36 3.60
C ILE A 274 -9.20 -24.70 4.57
N LYS A 275 -9.31 -25.98 4.96
CA LYS A 275 -10.39 -26.45 5.85
C LYS A 275 -9.97 -26.57 7.31
N SER A 276 -8.67 -26.48 7.59
CA SER A 276 -8.08 -26.68 8.91
C SER A 276 -6.85 -25.78 9.08
N LEU A 277 -6.58 -25.35 10.31
CA LEU A 277 -5.35 -24.63 10.63
C LEU A 277 -4.15 -25.57 10.62
N PRO A 278 -3.07 -25.24 9.90
CA PRO A 278 -1.80 -25.95 10.03
C PRO A 278 -1.17 -25.66 11.39
N GLY A 279 -0.37 -26.60 11.91
CA GLY A 279 0.39 -26.41 13.14
C GLY A 279 -0.42 -26.52 14.44
N SER A 280 0.23 -26.13 15.55
CA SER A 280 -0.39 -26.13 16.89
C SER A 280 -1.14 -24.84 17.14
N CYS A 281 -2.47 -24.91 17.12
CA CYS A 281 -3.33 -23.80 17.56
C CYS A 281 -3.33 -23.74 19.10
N SER A 282 -2.69 -22.72 19.67
CA SER A 282 -2.60 -22.52 21.14
C SER A 282 -3.94 -22.09 21.76
N PHE A 283 -4.85 -21.56 20.93
CA PHE A 283 -6.20 -21.14 21.30
C PHE A 283 -7.20 -22.30 21.44
N VAL A 284 -6.80 -23.52 21.04
CA VAL A 284 -7.63 -24.72 21.16
C VAL A 284 -7.03 -25.68 22.18
N LYS A 285 -7.55 -25.65 23.40
CA LYS A 285 -7.30 -26.67 24.42
C LYS A 285 -8.41 -27.72 24.36
N VAL A 286 -8.12 -28.87 23.76
CA VAL A 286 -9.00 -30.03 23.89
C VAL A 286 -8.60 -30.74 25.19
N PRO A 287 -9.47 -30.81 26.21
CA PRO A 287 -9.17 -31.57 27.42
C PRO A 287 -8.92 -33.03 27.03
N ILE A 288 -7.78 -33.56 27.45
CA ILE A 288 -7.49 -34.99 27.40
C ILE A 288 -8.20 -35.58 28.63
N PHE A 289 -9.16 -36.46 28.40
CA PHE A 289 -9.81 -37.23 29.47
C PHE A 289 -8.85 -38.27 30.03
#